data_AF-A0A538MK08-F1
#
_entry.id   AF-A0A538MK08-F1
#
_cell.length_a   1.000
_cell.length_b   1.000
_cell.length_c   1.000
_cell.angle_alpha   90.00
_cell.angle_beta   90.00
_cell.angle_gamma   90.00
#
_symmetry.space_group_name_H-M   'P 1'
#
loop_
_entity.id
_entity.type
_entity.pdbx_description
1 polymer ?
#
loop_
_entity_poly.entity_id
_entity_poly.type
_entity_poly.pdbx_seq_one_letter_code
_entity_poly.pdbx_strand_id
1 'polypeptide(L)'
;MSNDKGKRDESKGGESEQEHGFGELRHYVPAEMLNVSFPAAVRGYDRQAVDAHIKRVNRLIAEIKAGASPRAAVRHALEQTEQQVSGLLERARETADEITTSAHREAETEADGIRAKAAELLVNANAEADATKTEAEKFLADSKTEAETLLANARAEAEDMLVRSRLEAENTVTRARGEADERLQQLQAELASLRDQTEARVHEFQADTTAVWEQRRHLLEQMRGMASGLVDLADAAADRVPDEPDLLQALEPKTQAETEPQAPNDGEADSTVPTVEADEATYDEARKAPKKIAGSGQLRQAIKTRRRPS
;
A
#
# COMPACT_ATOMS: atom_id res chain seq x y z
N MET A 1 48.76 -32.97 22.29
CA MET A 1 49.23 -32.54 23.62
C MET A 1 48.32 -33.24 24.61
N SER A 2 48.71 -34.18 25.46
CA SER A 2 49.99 -34.67 25.97
C SER A 2 49.81 -36.20 26.16
N ASN A 3 50.79 -37.04 25.84
CA ASN A 3 51.80 -37.55 26.79
C ASN A 3 51.13 -38.02 28.10
N ASP A 4 51.32 -39.23 28.61
CA ASP A 4 52.60 -39.91 28.72
C ASP A 4 52.31 -41.35 29.20
N LYS A 5 52.75 -42.35 28.42
CA LYS A 5 52.83 -43.74 28.90
C LYS A 5 54.08 -43.83 29.77
N GLY A 6 53.94 -43.50 31.04
CA GLY A 6 54.94 -43.75 32.07
C GLY A 6 55.01 -45.23 32.43
N LYS A 7 55.77 -46.03 31.67
CA LYS A 7 56.45 -47.21 32.19
C LYS A 7 57.81 -46.78 32.75
N ARG A 8 58.10 -47.14 33.99
CA ARG A 8 59.43 -47.35 34.60
C ARG A 8 59.20 -48.10 35.92
N ASP A 9 59.64 -49.35 35.98
CA ASP A 9 60.93 -49.81 36.54
C ASP A 9 60.88 -49.85 38.07
N GLU A 10 60.77 -51.06 38.63
CA GLU A 10 61.88 -51.92 39.06
C GLU A 10 62.27 -51.63 40.52
N SER A 11 62.06 -52.63 41.37
CA SER A 11 62.88 -52.96 42.54
C SER A 11 62.27 -54.22 43.13
N LYS A 12 62.77 -55.42 42.79
CA LYS A 12 63.83 -56.11 43.55
C LYS A 12 63.62 -56.10 45.07
N GLY A 13 63.67 -57.31 45.63
CA GLY A 13 63.53 -57.61 47.06
C GLY A 13 62.32 -58.50 47.26
N GLY A 14 62.45 -59.76 47.65
CA GLY A 14 63.61 -60.56 47.94
C GLY A 14 63.09 -61.98 48.12
N GLU A 15 63.99 -62.93 47.97
CA GLU A 15 63.78 -64.30 48.37
C GLU A 15 63.20 -64.35 49.78
N SER A 16 62.07 -65.02 49.93
CA SER A 16 61.74 -65.71 51.18
C SER A 16 61.54 -67.17 50.81
N GLU A 17 62.64 -67.79 50.38
CA GLU A 17 62.87 -69.17 50.80
C GLU A 17 62.77 -69.23 52.32
N GLN A 18 62.10 -70.28 52.81
CA GLN A 18 62.00 -70.71 54.20
C GLN A 18 61.08 -69.80 55.03
N GLU A 19 59.83 -70.20 55.26
CA GLU A 19 59.47 -70.66 56.61
C GLU A 19 58.25 -71.60 56.69
N HIS A 20 57.84 -72.23 55.58
CA HIS A 20 56.72 -73.21 55.61
C HIS A 20 57.05 -74.55 56.30
N GLY A 21 58.25 -74.70 56.90
CA GLY A 21 58.65 -75.90 57.64
C GLY A 21 58.48 -75.83 59.17
N PHE A 22 58.33 -74.64 59.77
CA PHE A 22 58.34 -74.50 61.24
C PHE A 22 56.96 -74.24 61.87
N GLY A 23 55.92 -73.97 61.08
CA GLY A 23 54.56 -73.73 61.58
C GLY A 23 53.81 -75.00 61.98
N GLU A 24 53.97 -76.09 61.23
CA GLU A 24 53.27 -77.36 61.48
C GLU A 24 53.80 -78.08 62.74
N LEU A 25 55.07 -77.91 63.09
CA LEU A 25 55.70 -78.53 64.27
C LEU A 25 55.33 -77.87 65.60
N ARG A 26 54.69 -76.68 65.60
CA ARG A 26 54.27 -75.99 66.85
C ARG A 26 53.04 -76.63 67.52
N HIS A 27 52.41 -77.61 66.87
CA HIS A 27 51.13 -78.18 67.31
C HIS A 27 51.25 -79.58 67.93
N TYR A 28 52.42 -80.21 67.83
CA TYR A 28 52.64 -81.59 68.30
C TYR A 28 53.75 -81.64 69.36
N VAL A 29 53.34 -81.72 70.62
CA VAL A 29 54.21 -82.16 71.73
C VAL A 29 53.89 -83.63 71.98
N PRO A 30 54.81 -84.57 71.69
CA PRO A 30 54.60 -86.00 71.91
C PRO A 30 54.22 -86.29 73.37
N ALA A 31 53.30 -87.22 73.60
CA ALA A 31 52.86 -87.59 74.96
C ALA A 31 54.03 -88.08 75.85
N GLU A 32 55.08 -88.60 75.23
CA GLU A 32 56.33 -89.02 75.86
C GLU A 32 57.06 -87.86 76.56
N MET A 33 56.93 -86.63 76.06
CA MET A 33 57.54 -85.43 76.67
C MET A 33 56.71 -84.85 77.82
N LEU A 34 55.41 -85.18 77.88
CA LEU A 34 54.51 -84.75 78.96
C LEU A 34 54.59 -85.70 80.16
N ASN A 35 54.89 -86.97 79.90
CA ASN A 35 54.97 -88.06 80.88
C ASN A 35 56.38 -88.67 80.94
N VAL A 36 57.39 -87.84 81.23
CA VAL A 36 58.78 -88.30 81.35
C VAL A 36 59.01 -88.92 82.72
N SER A 37 59.61 -90.12 82.75
CA SER A 37 60.06 -90.79 83.97
C SER A 37 61.58 -90.83 84.02
N PHE A 38 62.17 -90.37 85.12
CA PHE A 38 63.61 -90.34 85.31
C PHE A 38 64.07 -91.46 86.28
N PRO A 39 65.18 -92.17 86.00
CA PRO A 39 65.76 -93.17 86.91
C PRO A 39 66.23 -92.53 88.24
N ALA A 40 66.03 -93.24 89.35
CA ALA A 40 66.49 -92.77 90.67
C ALA A 40 67.98 -93.11 90.90
N ALA A 41 68.79 -92.10 91.23
CA ALA A 41 70.21 -92.26 91.59
C ALA A 41 70.44 -91.85 93.05
N VAL A 42 71.48 -92.40 93.69
CA VAL A 42 71.85 -92.15 95.11
C VAL A 42 72.12 -90.66 95.40
N ARG A 43 72.43 -89.86 94.38
CA ARG A 43 72.53 -88.40 94.46
C ARG A 43 71.94 -87.79 93.19
N GLY A 44 70.92 -86.93 93.34
CA GLY A 44 70.20 -86.33 92.23
C GLY A 44 69.38 -85.11 92.66
N TYR A 45 68.73 -84.47 91.70
CA TYR A 45 67.80 -83.37 91.97
C TYR A 45 66.62 -83.85 92.81
N ASP A 46 66.12 -82.98 93.69
CA ASP A 46 64.96 -83.31 94.53
C ASP A 46 63.74 -83.61 93.65
N ARG A 47 63.22 -84.83 93.81
CA ARG A 47 62.08 -85.36 93.07
C ARG A 47 60.85 -84.45 93.21
N GLN A 48 60.59 -83.90 94.40
CA GLN A 48 59.42 -83.03 94.60
C GLN A 48 59.58 -81.68 93.88
N ALA A 49 60.78 -81.10 93.91
CA ALA A 49 61.09 -79.87 93.19
C ALA A 49 61.03 -80.05 91.66
N VAL A 50 61.53 -81.19 91.16
CA VAL A 50 61.47 -81.55 89.73
C VAL A 50 60.03 -81.81 89.29
N ASP A 51 59.24 -82.57 90.05
CA ASP A 51 57.81 -82.80 89.75
C ASP A 51 57.02 -81.49 89.74
N ALA A 52 57.30 -80.57 90.68
CA ALA A 52 56.68 -79.24 90.70
C ALA A 52 57.11 -78.39 89.48
N HIS A 53 58.36 -78.51 89.04
CA HIS A 53 58.85 -77.83 87.85
C HIS A 53 58.23 -78.40 86.57
N ILE A 54 58.16 -79.72 86.42
CA ILE A 54 57.51 -80.40 85.28
C ILE A 54 56.02 -80.06 85.23
N LYS A 55 55.32 -80.03 86.37
CA LYS A 55 53.91 -79.57 86.43
C LYS A 55 53.75 -78.13 85.95
N ARG A 56 54.67 -77.23 86.31
CA ARG A 56 54.67 -75.83 85.82
C ARG A 56 54.95 -75.75 84.32
N VAL A 57 55.91 -76.51 83.82
CA VAL A 57 56.24 -76.57 82.39
C VAL A 57 55.10 -77.17 81.58
N ASN A 58 54.51 -78.29 82.01
CA ASN A 58 53.35 -78.90 81.37
C ASN A 58 52.12 -77.98 81.37
N ARG A 59 51.94 -77.18 82.44
CA ARG A 59 50.91 -76.13 82.48
C ARG A 59 51.18 -75.03 81.46
N LEU A 60 52.41 -74.54 81.36
CA LEU A 60 52.80 -73.52 80.37
C LEU A 60 52.63 -74.05 78.93
N ILE A 61 53.00 -75.31 78.69
CA ILE A 61 52.78 -75.99 77.40
C ILE A 61 51.28 -76.09 77.07
N ALA A 62 50.43 -76.40 78.06
CA ALA A 62 48.98 -76.46 77.86
C ALA A 62 48.35 -75.07 77.60
N GLU A 63 48.80 -74.03 78.29
CA GLU A 63 48.36 -72.65 78.08
C GLU A 63 48.77 -72.14 76.68
N ILE A 64 50.01 -72.42 76.24
CA ILE A 64 50.48 -72.10 74.89
C ILE A 64 49.71 -72.89 73.84
N LYS A 65 49.40 -74.18 74.06
CA LYS A 65 48.62 -75.02 73.13
C LYS A 65 47.14 -74.61 73.06
N ALA A 66 46.59 -74.05 74.14
CA ALA A 66 45.25 -73.48 74.16
C ALA A 66 45.17 -72.18 73.33
N GLY A 67 46.19 -71.31 73.43
CA GLY A 67 46.31 -70.09 72.61
C GLY A 67 46.71 -70.35 71.15
N ALA A 68 47.56 -71.34 70.89
CA ALA A 68 48.03 -71.76 69.57
C ALA A 68 47.20 -72.91 68.97
N SER A 69 45.97 -73.12 69.45
CA SER A 69 45.08 -74.14 68.90
C SER A 69 44.68 -73.76 67.47
N PRO A 70 44.68 -74.70 66.50
CA PRO A 70 44.18 -74.44 65.15
C PRO A 70 42.76 -73.85 65.13
N ARG A 71 41.90 -74.25 66.09
CA ARG A 71 40.55 -73.67 66.26
C ARG A 71 40.57 -72.23 66.78
N ALA A 72 41.56 -71.83 67.58
CA ALA A 72 41.68 -70.46 68.06
C ALA A 72 42.19 -69.52 66.96
N ALA A 73 43.16 -69.97 66.15
CA ALA A 73 43.66 -69.23 64.99
C ALA A 73 42.58 -69.01 63.92
N VAL A 74 41.78 -70.04 63.62
CA VAL A 74 40.65 -69.91 62.68
C VAL A 74 39.59 -68.95 63.20
N ARG A 75 39.26 -68.99 64.50
CA ARG A 75 38.31 -68.03 65.10
C ARG A 75 38.82 -66.59 65.02
N HIS A 76 40.08 -66.35 65.37
CA HIS A 76 40.68 -65.02 65.29
C HIS A 76 40.74 -64.50 63.85
N ALA A 77 41.05 -65.36 62.88
CA ALA A 77 41.01 -65.00 61.46
C ALA A 77 39.58 -64.64 61.02
N LEU A 78 38.58 -65.43 61.45
CA LEU A 78 37.17 -65.14 61.15
C LEU A 78 36.75 -63.78 61.75
N GLU A 79 37.09 -63.52 63.01
CA GLU A 79 36.76 -62.29 63.72
C GLU A 79 37.47 -61.06 63.11
N GLN A 80 38.72 -61.21 62.66
CA GLN A 80 39.40 -60.19 61.84
C GLN A 80 38.70 -59.97 60.50
N THR A 81 38.27 -61.02 59.82
CA THR A 81 37.54 -60.86 58.55
C THR A 81 36.18 -60.20 58.76
N GLU A 82 35.47 -60.50 59.84
CA GLU A 82 34.20 -59.85 60.20
C GLU A 82 34.39 -58.36 60.51
N GLN A 83 35.48 -57.99 61.21
CA GLN A 83 35.86 -56.61 61.43
C GLN A 83 36.25 -55.89 60.13
N GLN A 84 36.97 -56.56 59.23
CA GLN A 84 37.32 -56.01 57.92
C GLN A 84 36.07 -55.81 57.04
N VAL A 85 35.14 -56.77 57.05
CA VAL A 85 33.88 -56.69 56.30
C VAL A 85 32.98 -55.58 56.84
N SER A 86 32.81 -55.48 58.16
CA SER A 86 32.02 -54.40 58.77
C SER A 86 32.61 -53.02 58.46
N GLY A 87 33.93 -52.86 58.60
CA GLY A 87 34.61 -51.62 58.23
C GLY A 87 34.54 -51.29 56.73
N LEU A 88 34.47 -52.29 55.84
CA LEU A 88 34.23 -52.08 54.42
C LEU A 88 32.80 -51.62 54.15
N LEU A 89 31.80 -52.24 54.79
CA LEU A 89 30.40 -51.89 54.63
C LEU A 89 30.08 -50.49 55.18
N GLU A 90 30.71 -50.10 56.29
CA GLU A 90 30.59 -48.76 56.84
C GLU A 90 31.15 -47.71 55.87
N ARG A 91 32.37 -47.91 55.37
CA ARG A 91 32.96 -47.07 54.31
C ARG A 91 32.12 -47.05 53.04
N ALA A 92 31.57 -48.19 52.63
CA ALA A 92 30.70 -48.26 51.46
C ALA A 92 29.43 -47.42 51.65
N ARG A 93 28.83 -47.44 52.85
CA ARG A 93 27.67 -46.60 53.18
C ARG A 93 28.03 -45.11 53.21
N GLU A 94 29.12 -44.75 53.88
CA GLU A 94 29.60 -43.37 53.92
C GLU A 94 29.85 -42.83 52.50
N THR A 95 30.55 -43.59 51.65
CA THR A 95 30.76 -43.19 50.26
C THR A 95 29.46 -43.11 49.46
N ALA A 96 28.48 -43.98 49.72
CA ALA A 96 27.17 -43.89 49.07
C ALA A 96 26.41 -42.63 49.50
N ASP A 97 26.48 -42.27 50.79
CA ASP A 97 25.86 -41.06 51.32
C ASP A 97 26.56 -39.79 50.77
N GLU A 98 27.87 -39.79 50.62
CA GLU A 98 28.62 -38.71 49.95
C GLU A 98 28.24 -38.57 48.47
N ILE A 99 28.12 -39.69 47.74
CA ILE A 99 27.71 -39.68 46.34
C ILE A 99 26.28 -39.15 46.19
N THR A 100 25.35 -39.57 47.05
CA THR A 100 23.96 -39.11 46.97
C THR A 100 23.81 -37.64 47.33
N THR A 101 24.50 -37.18 48.38
CA THR A 101 24.46 -35.77 48.78
C THR A 101 25.13 -34.86 47.76
N SER A 102 26.28 -35.27 47.19
CA SER A 102 26.94 -34.51 46.11
C SER A 102 26.10 -34.46 44.84
N ALA A 103 25.52 -35.59 44.40
CA ALA A 103 24.63 -35.62 43.23
C ALA A 103 23.37 -34.75 43.43
N HIS A 104 22.77 -34.77 44.62
CA HIS A 104 21.64 -33.89 44.93
C HIS A 104 22.03 -32.42 44.87
N ARG A 105 23.17 -32.05 45.45
CA ARG A 105 23.67 -30.68 45.41
C ARG A 105 23.96 -30.21 43.98
N GLU A 106 24.61 -31.05 43.17
CA GLU A 106 24.89 -30.73 41.76
C GLU A 106 23.59 -30.56 40.97
N ALA A 107 22.63 -31.47 41.13
CA ALA A 107 21.32 -31.37 40.50
C ALA A 107 20.54 -30.11 40.92
N GLU A 108 20.61 -29.70 42.20
CA GLU A 108 20.02 -28.44 42.66
C GLU A 108 20.67 -27.23 42.00
N THR A 109 22.01 -27.19 41.92
CA THR A 109 22.71 -26.08 41.26
C THR A 109 22.40 -26.00 39.77
N GLU A 110 22.27 -27.13 39.09
CA GLU A 110 21.87 -27.16 37.69
C GLU A 110 20.42 -26.72 37.50
N ALA A 111 19.50 -27.18 38.36
CA ALA A 111 18.10 -26.78 38.34
C ALA A 111 17.94 -25.27 38.57
N ASP A 112 18.68 -24.69 39.50
CA ASP A 112 18.68 -23.25 39.73
C ASP A 112 19.30 -22.47 38.56
N GLY A 113 20.35 -23.01 37.94
CA GLY A 113 20.92 -22.45 36.71
C GLY A 113 19.94 -22.46 35.54
N ILE A 114 19.17 -23.54 35.37
CA ILE A 114 18.12 -23.65 34.34
C ILE A 114 16.98 -22.67 34.64
N ARG A 115 16.53 -22.57 35.89
CA ARG A 115 15.48 -21.61 36.30
C ARG A 115 15.90 -20.17 36.06
N ALA A 116 17.15 -19.83 36.38
CA ALA A 116 17.68 -18.49 36.14
C ALA A 116 17.71 -18.15 34.64
N LYS A 117 18.21 -19.06 33.80
CA LYS A 117 18.20 -18.90 32.33
C LYS A 117 16.77 -18.79 31.77
N ALA A 118 15.85 -19.60 32.27
CA ALA A 118 14.44 -19.53 31.86
C ALA A 118 13.80 -18.19 32.22
N ALA A 119 14.08 -17.67 33.43
CA ALA A 119 13.62 -16.36 33.84
C ALA A 119 14.21 -15.23 32.97
N GLU A 120 15.51 -15.30 32.66
CA GLU A 120 16.17 -14.35 31.76
C GLU A 120 15.55 -14.37 30.35
N LEU A 121 15.32 -15.55 29.78
CA LEU A 121 14.67 -15.69 28.47
C LEU A 121 13.25 -15.11 28.47
N LEU A 122 12.48 -15.32 29.53
CA LEU A 122 11.13 -14.75 29.65
C LEU A 122 11.16 -13.22 29.76
N VAL A 123 12.10 -12.66 30.52
CA VAL A 123 12.26 -11.20 30.63
C VAL A 123 12.64 -10.60 29.28
N ASN A 124 13.61 -11.21 28.58
CA ASN A 124 14.03 -10.75 27.26
C ASN A 124 12.90 -10.85 26.23
N ALA A 125 12.18 -11.97 26.19
CA ALA A 125 11.04 -12.16 25.30
C ALA A 125 9.92 -11.14 25.56
N ASN A 126 9.63 -10.83 26.83
CA ASN A 126 8.65 -9.80 27.17
C ASN A 126 9.13 -8.39 26.79
N ALA A 127 10.42 -8.08 27.00
CA ALA A 127 10.98 -6.80 26.59
C ALA A 127 10.94 -6.60 25.06
N GLU A 128 11.24 -7.66 24.29
CA GLU A 128 11.09 -7.66 22.84
C GLU A 128 9.63 -7.51 22.41
N ALA A 129 8.70 -8.22 23.06
CA ALA A 129 7.27 -8.09 22.80
C ALA A 129 6.76 -6.66 23.08
N ASP A 130 7.17 -6.05 24.18
CA ASP A 130 6.82 -4.67 24.51
C ASP A 130 7.44 -3.69 23.50
N ALA A 131 8.70 -3.88 23.12
CA ALA A 131 9.36 -3.06 22.09
C ALA A 131 8.60 -3.13 20.76
N THR A 132 8.30 -4.33 20.26
CA THR A 132 7.54 -4.50 19.01
C THR A 132 6.13 -3.91 19.09
N LYS A 133 5.46 -4.02 20.24
CA LYS A 133 4.15 -3.40 20.46
C LYS A 133 4.24 -1.88 20.39
N THR A 134 5.22 -1.26 21.06
CA THR A 134 5.40 0.20 21.00
C THR A 134 5.75 0.69 19.60
N GLU A 135 6.52 -0.08 18.83
CA GLU A 135 6.83 0.24 17.44
C GLU A 135 5.59 0.13 16.56
N ALA A 136 4.80 -0.93 16.70
CA ALA A 136 3.54 -1.08 15.99
C ALA A 136 2.53 0.03 16.32
N GLU A 137 2.42 0.42 17.61
CA GLU A 137 1.57 1.53 18.04
C GLU A 137 2.01 2.87 17.42
N LYS A 138 3.33 3.11 17.32
CA LYS A 138 3.86 4.29 16.61
C LYS A 138 3.51 4.27 15.13
N PHE A 139 3.73 3.15 14.43
CA PHE A 139 3.35 3.04 13.01
C PHE A 139 1.85 3.26 12.78
N LEU A 140 1.00 2.75 13.68
CA LEU A 140 -0.44 2.99 13.61
C LEU A 140 -0.79 4.47 13.86
N ALA A 141 -0.13 5.13 14.81
CA ALA A 141 -0.33 6.55 15.06
C ALA A 141 0.11 7.39 13.87
N ASP A 142 1.30 7.15 13.33
CA ASP A 142 1.84 7.85 12.17
C ASP A 142 0.93 7.66 10.95
N SER A 143 0.55 6.42 10.65
CA SER A 143 -0.37 6.11 9.54
C SER A 143 -1.73 6.79 9.71
N LYS A 144 -2.25 6.86 10.94
CA LYS A 144 -3.50 7.58 11.22
C LYS A 144 -3.36 9.08 10.95
N THR A 145 -2.26 9.69 11.38
CA THR A 145 -2.01 11.13 11.11
C THR A 145 -1.83 11.41 9.62
N GLU A 146 -1.13 10.53 8.88
CA GLU A 146 -0.99 10.63 7.42
C GLU A 146 -2.35 10.49 6.72
N ALA A 147 -3.20 9.56 7.17
CA ALA A 147 -4.55 9.41 6.62
C ALA A 147 -5.43 10.64 6.91
N GLU A 148 -5.36 11.20 8.12
CA GLU A 148 -6.11 12.40 8.51
C GLU A 148 -5.67 13.63 7.70
N THR A 149 -4.36 13.80 7.50
CA THR A 149 -3.82 14.89 6.68
C THR A 149 -4.20 14.74 5.20
N LEU A 150 -4.15 13.53 4.64
CA LEU A 150 -4.60 13.26 3.28
C LEU A 150 -6.10 13.58 3.11
N LEU A 151 -6.94 13.18 4.07
CA LEU A 151 -8.37 13.47 4.04
C LEU A 151 -8.65 14.97 4.16
N ALA A 152 -7.92 15.68 5.01
CA ALA A 152 -8.05 17.14 5.13
C ALA A 152 -7.68 17.85 3.83
N ASN A 153 -6.56 17.46 3.20
CA ASN A 153 -6.13 18.02 1.93
C ASN A 153 -7.13 17.72 0.81
N ALA A 154 -7.61 16.48 0.69
CA ALA A 154 -8.59 16.10 -0.31
C ALA A 154 -9.93 16.86 -0.14
N ARG A 155 -10.35 17.13 1.10
CA ARG A 155 -11.54 17.95 1.39
C ARG A 155 -11.31 19.41 0.97
N ALA A 156 -10.17 20.00 1.31
CA ALA A 156 -9.84 21.37 0.92
C ALA A 156 -9.78 21.52 -0.60
N GLU A 157 -9.15 20.59 -1.32
CA GLU A 157 -9.11 20.58 -2.78
C GLU A 157 -10.52 20.43 -3.40
N ALA A 158 -11.37 19.58 -2.82
CA ALA A 158 -12.74 19.42 -3.27
C ALA A 158 -13.57 20.70 -3.06
N GLU A 159 -13.43 21.36 -1.91
CA GLU A 159 -14.08 22.64 -1.62
C GLU A 159 -13.61 23.73 -2.59
N ASP A 160 -12.31 23.83 -2.84
CA ASP A 160 -11.73 24.76 -3.82
C ASP A 160 -12.28 24.53 -5.23
N MET A 161 -12.41 23.27 -5.66
CA MET A 161 -13.01 22.93 -6.95
C MET A 161 -14.48 23.36 -7.03
N LEU A 162 -15.26 23.14 -5.98
CA LEU A 162 -16.66 23.54 -5.92
C LEU A 162 -16.82 25.07 -5.99
N VAL A 163 -15.99 25.81 -5.25
CA VAL A 163 -16.00 27.28 -5.28
C VAL A 163 -15.63 27.81 -6.66
N ARG A 164 -14.57 27.26 -7.29
CA ARG A 164 -14.17 27.65 -8.65
C ARG A 164 -15.25 27.34 -9.67
N SER A 165 -15.80 26.13 -9.64
CA SER A 165 -16.87 25.73 -10.56
C SER A 165 -18.12 26.60 -10.41
N ARG A 166 -18.49 26.93 -9.16
CA ARG A 166 -19.61 27.83 -8.89
C ARG A 166 -19.35 29.24 -9.43
N LEU A 167 -18.15 29.78 -9.21
CA LEU A 167 -17.78 31.10 -9.71
C LEU A 167 -17.77 31.13 -11.25
N GLU A 168 -17.25 30.09 -11.89
CA GLU A 168 -17.29 29.94 -13.35
C GLU A 168 -18.73 29.88 -13.87
N ALA A 169 -19.59 29.08 -13.23
CA ALA A 169 -21.01 29.00 -13.58
C ALA A 169 -21.70 30.37 -13.43
N GLU A 170 -21.50 31.06 -12.31
CA GLU A 170 -22.05 32.40 -12.07
C GLU A 170 -21.57 33.39 -13.14
N ASN A 171 -20.28 33.38 -13.48
CA ASN A 171 -19.71 34.22 -14.54
C ASN A 171 -20.29 33.91 -15.92
N THR A 172 -20.53 32.63 -16.24
CA THR A 172 -21.17 32.27 -17.52
C THR A 172 -22.62 32.75 -17.58
N VAL A 173 -23.35 32.67 -16.48
CA VAL A 173 -24.74 33.13 -16.39
C VAL A 173 -24.81 34.66 -16.49
N THR A 174 -23.95 35.39 -15.79
CA THR A 174 -23.93 36.86 -15.86
C THR A 174 -23.56 37.34 -17.26
N ARG A 175 -22.56 36.72 -17.90
CA ARG A 175 -22.19 37.02 -19.30
C ARG A 175 -23.34 36.72 -20.26
N ALA A 176 -23.96 35.54 -20.16
CA ALA A 176 -25.07 35.16 -21.04
C ALA A 176 -26.28 36.09 -20.89
N ARG A 177 -26.55 36.55 -19.66
CA ARG A 177 -27.60 37.56 -19.40
C ARG A 177 -27.26 38.90 -20.05
N GLY A 178 -26.03 39.39 -19.88
CA GLY A 178 -25.58 40.62 -20.53
C GLY A 178 -25.70 40.55 -22.06
N GLU A 179 -25.25 39.46 -22.68
CA GLU A 179 -25.39 39.23 -24.13
C GLU A 179 -26.86 39.17 -24.59
N ALA A 180 -27.75 38.60 -23.77
CA ALA A 180 -29.18 38.56 -24.07
C ALA A 180 -29.82 39.95 -23.98
N ASP A 181 -29.47 40.73 -22.96
CA ASP A 181 -29.97 42.11 -22.77
C ASP A 181 -29.50 43.02 -23.90
N GLU A 182 -28.23 42.90 -24.32
CA GLU A 182 -27.68 43.63 -25.48
C GLU A 182 -28.43 43.29 -26.77
N ARG A 183 -28.70 42.00 -27.04
CA ARG A 183 -29.49 41.58 -28.21
C ARG A 183 -30.91 42.12 -28.18
N LEU A 184 -31.55 42.14 -27.00
CA LEU A 184 -32.89 42.70 -26.85
C LEU A 184 -32.91 44.20 -27.14
N GLN A 185 -31.91 44.95 -26.65
CA GLN A 185 -31.80 46.38 -26.95
C GLN A 185 -31.57 46.64 -28.43
N GLN A 186 -30.73 45.84 -29.10
CA GLN A 186 -30.51 45.93 -30.55
C GLN A 186 -31.82 45.71 -31.32
N LEU A 187 -32.53 44.61 -31.03
CA LEU A 187 -33.80 44.31 -31.68
C LEU A 187 -34.87 45.38 -31.42
N GLN A 188 -34.91 45.93 -30.21
CA GLN A 188 -35.83 47.04 -29.88
C GLN A 188 -35.51 48.30 -30.69
N ALA A 189 -34.23 48.64 -30.84
CA ALA A 189 -33.80 49.78 -31.65
C ALA A 189 -34.10 49.59 -33.14
N GLU A 190 -33.87 48.38 -33.67
CA GLU A 190 -34.20 48.03 -35.05
C GLU A 190 -35.71 48.10 -35.30
N LEU A 191 -36.53 47.56 -34.40
CA LEU A 191 -37.99 47.64 -34.49
C LEU A 191 -38.50 49.08 -34.41
N ALA A 192 -37.92 49.91 -33.54
CA ALA A 192 -38.25 51.32 -33.45
C ALA A 192 -37.89 52.04 -34.77
N SER A 193 -36.68 51.83 -35.30
CA SER A 193 -36.27 52.42 -36.56
C SER A 193 -37.16 51.98 -37.73
N LEU A 194 -37.50 50.69 -37.81
CA LEU A 194 -38.39 50.16 -38.84
C LEU A 194 -39.78 50.77 -38.73
N ARG A 195 -40.31 50.91 -37.51
CA ARG A 195 -41.59 51.57 -37.27
C ARG A 195 -41.55 53.03 -37.73
N ASP A 196 -40.54 53.80 -37.33
CA ASP A 196 -40.38 55.20 -37.71
C ASP A 196 -40.29 55.35 -39.24
N GLN A 197 -39.57 54.44 -39.92
CA GLN A 197 -39.49 54.41 -41.39
C GLN A 197 -40.86 54.14 -42.03
N THR A 198 -41.62 53.18 -41.50
CA THR A 198 -42.97 52.89 -42.03
C THR A 198 -43.93 54.05 -41.80
N GLU A 199 -43.88 54.69 -40.64
CA GLU A 199 -44.71 55.85 -40.30
C GLU A 199 -44.36 57.05 -41.19
N ALA A 200 -43.07 57.32 -41.40
CA ALA A 200 -42.61 58.32 -42.35
C ALA A 200 -43.11 58.04 -43.78
N ARG A 201 -43.05 56.79 -44.24
CA ARG A 201 -43.53 56.41 -45.58
C ARG A 201 -45.05 56.54 -45.72
N VAL A 202 -45.81 56.22 -44.67
CA VAL A 202 -47.26 56.44 -44.64
C VAL A 202 -47.58 57.94 -44.71
N HIS A 203 -46.87 58.78 -43.96
CA HIS A 203 -47.03 60.22 -44.02
C HIS A 203 -46.69 60.80 -45.40
N GLU A 204 -45.62 60.32 -46.04
CA GLU A 204 -45.27 60.68 -47.42
C GLU A 204 -46.40 60.31 -48.39
N PHE A 205 -46.91 59.08 -48.36
CA PHE A 205 -48.03 58.68 -49.21
C PHE A 205 -49.31 59.49 -48.95
N GLN A 206 -49.58 59.87 -47.71
CA GLN A 206 -50.72 60.73 -47.37
C GLN A 206 -50.55 62.15 -47.93
N ALA A 207 -49.34 62.71 -47.87
CA ALA A 207 -49.01 64.01 -48.45
C ALA A 207 -49.16 63.97 -49.98
N ASP A 208 -48.61 62.95 -50.64
CA ASP A 208 -48.75 62.73 -52.08
C ASP A 208 -50.21 62.58 -52.49
N THR A 209 -50.97 61.79 -51.75
CA THR A 209 -52.41 61.60 -51.99
C THR A 209 -53.13 62.94 -51.91
N THR A 210 -52.86 63.74 -50.86
CA THR A 210 -53.45 65.07 -50.70
C THR A 210 -53.08 66.00 -51.86
N ALA A 211 -51.82 66.01 -52.26
CA ALA A 211 -51.35 66.83 -53.39
C ALA A 211 -52.05 66.45 -54.71
N VAL A 212 -52.22 65.15 -55.00
CA VAL A 212 -52.96 64.69 -56.19
C VAL A 212 -54.42 65.11 -56.14
N TRP A 213 -55.09 65.06 -54.98
CA TRP A 213 -56.47 65.53 -54.82
C TRP A 213 -56.58 67.04 -55.04
N GLU A 214 -55.61 67.82 -54.56
CA GLU A 214 -55.57 69.27 -54.80
C GLU A 214 -55.33 69.60 -56.27
N GLN A 215 -54.41 68.90 -56.94
CA GLN A 215 -54.19 69.02 -58.38
C GLN A 215 -55.45 68.68 -59.16
N ARG A 216 -56.14 67.59 -58.81
CA ARG A 216 -57.40 67.20 -59.45
C ARG A 216 -58.46 68.28 -59.27
N ARG A 217 -58.63 68.83 -58.06
CA ARG A 217 -59.57 69.93 -57.80
C ARG A 217 -59.22 71.17 -58.63
N HIS A 218 -57.93 71.53 -58.70
CA HIS A 218 -57.46 72.64 -59.53
C HIS A 218 -57.76 72.42 -61.01
N LEU A 219 -57.47 71.24 -61.55
CA LEU A 219 -57.73 70.88 -62.94
C LEU A 219 -59.24 70.87 -63.26
N LEU A 220 -60.08 70.37 -62.34
CA LEU A 220 -61.54 70.46 -62.48
C LEU A 220 -62.02 71.92 -62.51
N GLU A 221 -61.46 72.79 -61.68
CA GLU A 221 -61.78 74.22 -61.67
C GLU A 221 -61.30 74.90 -62.97
N GLN A 222 -60.10 74.58 -63.46
CA GLN A 222 -59.60 75.05 -64.76
C GLN A 222 -60.51 74.60 -65.90
N MET A 223 -60.95 73.33 -65.92
CA MET A 223 -61.90 72.84 -66.93
C MET A 223 -63.25 73.55 -66.85
N ARG A 224 -63.76 73.83 -65.63
CA ARG A 224 -64.97 74.61 -65.45
C ARG A 224 -64.81 76.05 -65.95
N GLY A 225 -63.67 76.68 -65.68
CA GLY A 225 -63.34 78.01 -66.19
C GLY A 225 -63.19 78.06 -67.72
N MET A 226 -62.56 77.05 -68.33
CA MET A 226 -62.53 76.90 -69.79
C MET A 226 -63.93 76.70 -70.37
N ALA A 227 -64.75 75.85 -69.74
CA ALA A 227 -66.12 75.63 -70.17
C ALA A 227 -66.97 76.90 -70.06
N SER A 228 -66.85 77.69 -68.97
CA SER A 228 -67.54 78.98 -68.87
C SER A 228 -67.05 79.98 -69.91
N GLY A 229 -65.73 80.05 -70.18
CA GLY A 229 -65.21 80.90 -71.24
C GLY A 229 -65.66 80.49 -72.64
N LEU A 230 -65.83 79.19 -72.91
CA LEU A 230 -66.43 78.70 -74.15
C LEU A 230 -67.91 79.07 -74.26
N VAL A 231 -68.67 79.05 -73.16
CA VAL A 231 -70.06 79.53 -73.11
C VAL A 231 -70.12 81.03 -73.38
N ASP A 232 -69.31 81.84 -72.71
CA ASP A 232 -69.24 83.28 -72.92
C ASP A 232 -68.86 83.63 -74.37
N LEU A 233 -67.93 82.88 -74.98
CA LEU A 233 -67.55 83.02 -76.38
C LEU A 233 -68.69 82.63 -77.33
N ALA A 234 -69.43 81.56 -77.02
CA ALA A 234 -70.58 81.13 -77.80
C ALA A 234 -71.74 82.13 -77.72
N ASP A 235 -72.02 82.70 -76.53
CA ASP A 235 -73.02 83.75 -76.35
C ASP A 235 -72.62 85.02 -77.12
N ALA A 236 -71.34 85.43 -77.06
CA ALA A 236 -70.82 86.55 -77.85
C ALA A 236 -70.87 86.29 -79.38
N ALA A 237 -70.77 85.03 -79.81
CA ALA A 237 -70.93 84.63 -81.20
C ALA A 237 -72.42 84.56 -81.62
N ALA A 238 -73.34 84.20 -80.71
CA ALA A 238 -74.78 84.18 -80.95
C ALA A 238 -75.39 85.58 -81.02
N ASP A 239 -74.83 86.54 -80.28
CA ASP A 239 -75.13 87.99 -80.43
C ASP A 239 -74.59 88.58 -81.74
N ARG A 240 -73.80 87.80 -82.49
CA ARG A 240 -73.31 88.14 -83.83
C ARG A 240 -74.31 87.65 -84.89
N VAL A 241 -75.01 88.58 -85.53
CA VAL A 241 -75.84 88.30 -86.72
C VAL A 241 -74.94 87.75 -87.85
N PRO A 242 -75.22 86.58 -88.44
CA PRO A 242 -74.39 86.03 -89.49
C PRO A 242 -74.67 86.70 -90.85
N ASP A 243 -73.62 87.26 -91.47
CA ASP A 243 -73.56 87.48 -92.91
C ASP A 243 -73.00 86.19 -93.55
N GLU A 244 -73.82 85.51 -94.36
CA GLU A 244 -73.32 84.52 -95.32
C GLU A 244 -72.46 85.22 -96.38
N PRO A 245 -71.41 84.55 -96.87
CA PRO A 245 -71.45 84.24 -98.29
C PRO A 245 -71.13 82.77 -98.61
N ASP A 246 -72.08 82.22 -99.37
CA ASP A 246 -71.96 81.48 -100.64
C ASP A 246 -71.12 80.19 -100.75
N LEU A 247 -71.82 79.20 -101.30
CA LEU A 247 -71.42 77.82 -101.52
C LEU A 247 -70.63 77.67 -102.84
N LEU A 248 -69.70 76.72 -102.84
CA LEU A 248 -69.22 75.95 -104.00
C LEU A 248 -68.25 76.62 -105.00
N GLN A 249 -66.95 76.61 -104.67
CA GLN A 249 -65.89 76.41 -105.68
C GLN A 249 -64.56 75.93 -105.06
N ALA A 250 -64.45 74.65 -104.69
CA ALA A 250 -63.19 73.89 -104.61
C ALA A 250 -63.44 72.42 -104.25
N LEU A 251 -64.33 71.75 -104.99
CA LEU A 251 -64.14 70.33 -105.23
C LEU A 251 -63.46 70.24 -106.59
N GLU A 252 -62.19 69.85 -106.62
CA GLU A 252 -61.70 68.87 -107.61
C GLU A 252 -60.32 68.32 -107.23
N PRO A 253 -60.03 67.04 -107.56
CA PRO A 253 -59.07 66.20 -106.85
C PRO A 253 -57.70 66.20 -107.51
N LYS A 254 -56.62 66.10 -106.72
CA LYS A 254 -55.32 65.60 -107.21
C LYS A 254 -54.62 64.75 -106.15
N THR A 255 -54.57 63.46 -106.44
CA THR A 255 -53.60 62.48 -105.97
C THR A 255 -52.20 62.89 -106.43
N GLN A 256 -51.21 62.89 -105.55
CA GLN A 256 -49.80 62.74 -105.91
C GLN A 256 -49.04 61.95 -104.86
N ALA A 257 -48.21 61.06 -105.39
CA ALA A 257 -47.54 59.93 -104.78
C ALA A 257 -46.24 60.28 -104.04
N GLU A 258 -45.79 59.31 -103.24
CA GLU A 258 -44.39 58.98 -102.86
C GLU A 258 -43.65 60.01 -101.96
N THR A 259 -43.06 59.62 -100.82
CA THR A 259 -41.82 58.84 -100.81
C THR A 259 -41.51 58.31 -99.39
N GLU A 260 -41.28 56.99 -99.29
CA GLU A 260 -40.49 56.32 -98.24
C GLU A 260 -38.98 56.52 -98.55
N PRO A 261 -38.04 56.57 -97.59
CA PRO A 261 -37.40 55.30 -97.20
C PRO A 261 -36.83 55.22 -95.75
N GLN A 262 -37.01 54.01 -95.19
CA GLN A 262 -36.02 53.10 -94.59
C GLN A 262 -34.87 53.59 -93.68
N ALA A 263 -34.70 52.80 -92.61
CA ALA A 263 -33.52 52.62 -91.75
C ALA A 263 -32.24 52.18 -92.52
N PRO A 264 -31.06 52.23 -91.88
CA PRO A 264 -30.50 51.01 -91.24
C PRO A 264 -29.89 51.34 -89.85
N ASN A 265 -30.10 50.55 -88.79
CA ASN A 265 -29.58 49.22 -88.43
C ASN A 265 -28.09 49.15 -88.08
N ASP A 266 -27.82 48.37 -87.02
CA ASP A 266 -26.55 47.87 -86.46
C ASP A 266 -25.80 48.83 -85.49
N GLY A 267 -25.49 48.46 -84.25
CA GLY A 267 -25.69 47.20 -83.55
C GLY A 267 -25.19 47.23 -82.09
N GLU A 268 -25.39 46.08 -81.43
CA GLU A 268 -24.77 45.59 -80.20
C GLU A 268 -25.10 46.33 -78.88
N ALA A 269 -26.03 45.78 -78.10
CA ALA A 269 -25.79 44.70 -77.12
C ALA A 269 -25.52 45.29 -75.73
N ASP A 270 -26.48 45.16 -74.82
CA ASP A 270 -26.36 44.11 -73.81
C ASP A 270 -27.72 43.92 -73.11
N SER A 271 -28.13 42.67 -73.05
CA SER A 271 -29.38 42.22 -72.46
C SER A 271 -29.01 41.40 -71.25
N THR A 272 -29.34 41.87 -70.04
CA THR A 272 -29.57 40.96 -68.92
C THR A 272 -30.61 41.55 -67.95
N VAL A 273 -31.83 41.05 -68.06
CA VAL A 273 -32.74 40.93 -66.93
C VAL A 273 -32.46 39.55 -66.31
N PRO A 274 -32.36 39.40 -64.97
CA PRO A 274 -32.53 38.09 -64.38
C PRO A 274 -33.98 37.94 -63.91
N THR A 275 -34.67 36.99 -64.53
CA THR A 275 -35.92 36.41 -64.05
C THR A 275 -35.60 35.35 -63.00
N VAL A 276 -36.47 35.28 -62.01
CA VAL A 276 -36.55 34.27 -60.96
C VAL A 276 -36.76 32.87 -61.56
N GLU A 277 -35.99 31.88 -61.13
CA GLU A 277 -36.46 30.50 -61.09
C GLU A 277 -35.95 29.81 -59.82
N ALA A 278 -36.87 29.11 -59.17
CA ALA A 278 -36.64 28.28 -58.03
C ALA A 278 -35.81 27.06 -58.44
N ASP A 279 -34.89 26.62 -57.59
CA ASP A 279 -34.39 25.26 -57.64
C ASP A 279 -34.35 24.68 -56.23
N GLU A 280 -34.88 23.46 -56.15
CA GLU A 280 -34.98 22.65 -54.95
C GLU A 280 -33.61 22.17 -54.47
N ALA A 281 -33.55 21.97 -53.16
CA ALA A 281 -32.76 20.98 -52.42
C ALA A 281 -31.68 20.18 -53.16
N THR A 282 -30.43 20.36 -52.73
CA THR A 282 -29.61 19.21 -52.27
C THR A 282 -28.66 19.65 -51.16
N TYR A 283 -28.82 19.02 -50.00
CA TYR A 283 -27.83 18.95 -48.93
C TYR A 283 -26.59 18.19 -49.45
N ASP A 284 -25.41 18.80 -49.37
CA ASP A 284 -24.15 18.05 -49.38
C ASP A 284 -23.32 18.39 -48.13
N GLU A 285 -23.20 17.38 -47.28
CA GLU A 285 -22.70 17.42 -45.92
C GLU A 285 -21.17 17.24 -45.91
N ALA A 286 -20.41 18.28 -46.26
CA ALA A 286 -18.96 18.24 -46.14
C ALA A 286 -18.48 18.65 -44.73
N ARG A 287 -18.58 17.69 -43.79
CA ARG A 287 -17.90 17.74 -42.49
C ARG A 287 -16.38 17.85 -42.69
N LYS A 288 -15.80 19.03 -42.47
CA LYS A 288 -14.36 19.17 -42.21
C LYS A 288 -14.10 19.09 -40.70
N ALA A 289 -13.67 17.91 -40.27
CA ALA A 289 -13.19 17.61 -38.93
C ALA A 289 -12.04 18.54 -38.51
N PRO A 290 -11.91 18.88 -37.21
CA PRO A 290 -10.75 19.62 -36.72
C PRO A 290 -9.49 18.73 -36.74
N LYS A 291 -8.42 19.26 -37.33
CA LYS A 291 -7.06 18.69 -37.28
C LYS A 291 -6.62 18.58 -35.81
N LYS A 292 -6.47 17.34 -35.33
CA LYS A 292 -5.66 17.06 -34.12
C LYS A 292 -4.22 17.48 -34.41
N ILE A 293 -3.76 18.53 -33.73
CA ILE A 293 -2.33 18.78 -33.57
C ILE A 293 -1.85 17.78 -32.52
N ALA A 294 -1.01 16.85 -32.97
CA ALA A 294 -0.33 15.88 -32.14
C ALA A 294 0.61 16.61 -31.16
N GLY A 295 0.22 16.65 -29.89
CA GLY A 295 1.15 16.87 -28.79
C GLY A 295 1.94 15.59 -28.55
N SER A 296 3.12 15.46 -29.15
CA SER A 296 4.10 14.46 -28.75
C SER A 296 4.77 14.92 -27.45
N GLY A 297 4.10 14.68 -26.32
CA GLY A 297 4.63 14.85 -24.97
C GLY A 297 5.04 13.49 -24.40
N GLN A 298 6.31 13.39 -24.04
CA GLN A 298 6.96 12.24 -23.40
C GLN A 298 6.22 11.75 -22.14
N LEU A 299 6.28 10.44 -21.84
CA LEU A 299 6.58 9.87 -20.51
C LEU A 299 6.15 8.40 -20.45
N ARG A 300 7.11 7.48 -20.60
CA ARG A 300 7.09 6.18 -19.90
C ARG A 300 8.49 5.84 -19.43
N GLN A 301 8.83 6.28 -18.24
CA GLN A 301 9.90 5.67 -17.45
C GLN A 301 9.39 4.32 -16.95
N ALA A 302 9.99 3.24 -17.43
CA ALA A 302 9.78 1.91 -16.87
C ALA A 302 10.67 1.76 -15.62
N ILE A 303 10.00 1.56 -14.48
CA ILE A 303 10.59 1.23 -13.19
C ILE A 303 11.29 -0.14 -13.34
N LYS A 304 12.63 -0.14 -13.36
CA LYS A 304 13.43 -1.35 -13.15
C LYS A 304 13.56 -1.57 -11.65
N THR A 305 12.74 -2.48 -11.13
CA THR A 305 12.85 -3.06 -9.78
C THR A 305 14.24 -3.64 -9.57
N ARG A 306 14.99 -3.12 -8.58
CA ARG A 306 16.21 -3.77 -8.08
C ARG A 306 15.82 -5.06 -7.36
N ARG A 307 16.23 -6.20 -7.90
CA ARG A 307 16.28 -7.48 -7.20
C ARG A 307 17.58 -7.52 -6.40
N ARG A 308 17.48 -7.54 -5.08
CA ARG A 308 18.61 -7.76 -4.15
C ARG A 308 18.57 -9.25 -3.76
N PRO A 309 19.60 -10.06 -4.01
CA PRO A 309 19.71 -11.38 -3.40
C PRO A 309 20.43 -11.26 -2.05
N SER A 310 19.84 -11.86 -1.02
CA SER A 310 20.57 -12.44 0.09
C SER A 310 21.21 -13.75 -0.35
#